data_AF-A0A920SGJ1-F1
#
_entry.id   AF-A0A920SGJ1-F1
#
_cell.length_a   1.000
_cell.length_b   1.000
_cell.length_c   1.000
_cell.angle_alpha   90.00
_cell.angle_beta   90.00
_cell.angle_gamma   90.00
#
_symmetry.space_group_name_H-M   'P 1'
#
loop_
_entity.id
_entity.type
_entity.pdbx_description
1 polymer ?
#
loop_
_entity_poly.entity_id
_entity_poly.type
_entity_poly.pdbx_seq_one_letter_code
_entity_poly.pdbx_strand_id
1 'polypeptide(L)'
;MVHSDGLGWLAAGVGGTGAAAGPWDLVLLDPPYDFDGWDDLLATLEGLMTKFKGVVVVESDHEVDTGTGWHVDSSRRGPRVPW
;
A
#
# COMPACT_ATOMS: atom_id res chain seq x y z
N MET A 1 -19.52 4.53 -6.19
CA MET A 1 -19.27 3.13 -5.81
C MET A 1 -17.98 2.73 -6.50
N VAL A 2 -16.91 2.53 -5.74
CA VAL A 2 -15.60 2.09 -6.27
C VAL A 2 -15.38 0.70 -5.71
N HIS A 3 -15.20 -0.29 -6.56
CA HIS A 3 -14.86 -1.66 -6.16
C HIS A 3 -13.34 -1.84 -6.26
N SER A 4 -12.73 -2.39 -5.22
CA SER A 4 -11.36 -2.89 -5.26
C SER A 4 -11.38 -4.36 -5.68
N ASP A 5 -11.30 -4.64 -6.97
CA ASP A 5 -11.25 -6.01 -7.51
C ASP A 5 -9.86 -6.69 -7.29
N GLY A 6 -9.30 -6.57 -6.09
CA GLY A 6 -7.98 -7.10 -5.71
C GLY A 6 -6.80 -6.41 -6.43
N LEU A 7 -5.60 -7.02 -6.38
CA LEU A 7 -4.35 -6.51 -6.99
C LEU A 7 -4.42 -6.26 -8.52
N GLY A 8 -5.54 -6.59 -9.19
CA GLY A 8 -5.75 -6.37 -10.61
C GLY A 8 -5.67 -4.90 -11.05
N TRP A 9 -6.03 -3.95 -10.17
CA TRP A 9 -5.89 -2.52 -10.47
C TRP A 9 -4.42 -2.07 -10.51
N LEU A 10 -3.56 -2.69 -9.69
CA LEU A 10 -2.12 -2.46 -9.71
C LEU A 10 -1.53 -2.99 -11.04
N ALA A 11 -1.94 -4.19 -11.45
CA ALA A 11 -1.50 -4.79 -12.72
C ALA A 11 -1.98 -4.01 -13.96
N ALA A 12 -3.20 -3.47 -13.94
CA ALA A 12 -3.75 -2.63 -15.03
C ALA A 12 -2.94 -1.33 -15.22
N GLY A 13 -2.35 -0.82 -14.14
CA GLY A 13 -1.48 0.35 -14.15
C GLY A 13 -0.02 0.05 -14.52
N VAL A 14 0.50 -1.13 -14.17
CA VAL A 14 1.90 -1.53 -14.43
C VAL A 14 2.11 -2.01 -15.88
N GLY A 15 1.04 -2.42 -16.58
CA GLY A 15 1.10 -2.92 -17.97
C GLY A 15 0.48 -2.00 -19.05
N GLY A 16 -0.13 -0.88 -18.67
CA GLY A 16 -0.85 0.01 -19.59
C GLY A 16 -0.43 1.46 -19.40
N THR A 17 -0.50 2.26 -20.47
CA THR A 17 -0.14 3.69 -20.49
C THR A 17 -1.07 4.57 -19.64
N GLY A 18 -1.10 4.37 -18.32
CA GLY A 18 -1.89 5.15 -17.38
C GLY A 18 -1.31 5.05 -15.96
N ALA A 19 -0.95 6.19 -15.38
CA ALA A 19 -0.60 6.51 -13.98
C ALA A 19 0.40 5.63 -13.18
N ALA A 20 0.73 4.40 -13.59
CA ALA A 20 1.42 3.42 -12.77
C ALA A 20 2.63 2.78 -13.47
N ALA A 21 3.21 3.47 -14.46
CA ALA A 21 4.47 3.11 -15.09
C ALA A 21 5.59 4.07 -14.65
N GLY A 22 6.54 3.57 -13.86
CA GLY A 22 7.76 4.30 -13.50
C GLY A 22 7.68 5.03 -12.15
N PRO A 23 8.84 5.36 -11.56
CA PRO A 23 9.07 5.27 -10.13
C PRO A 23 8.17 6.15 -9.27
N TRP A 24 7.67 5.56 -8.20
CA TRP A 24 6.70 6.19 -7.33
C TRP A 24 7.48 6.76 -6.15
N ASP A 25 7.50 8.09 -6.03
CA ASP A 25 8.08 8.76 -4.88
C ASP A 25 7.13 8.68 -3.65
N LEU A 26 5.83 8.46 -3.88
CA LEU A 26 4.80 8.32 -2.84
C LEU A 26 3.73 7.30 -3.27
N VAL A 27 3.40 6.37 -2.38
CA VAL A 27 2.31 5.41 -2.51
C VAL A 27 1.34 5.59 -1.35
N LEU A 28 0.04 5.74 -1.63
CA LEU A 28 -1.01 5.77 -0.61
C LEU A 28 -1.78 4.46 -0.66
N LEU A 29 -1.75 3.70 0.43
CA LEU A 29 -2.48 2.45 0.62
C LEU A 29 -3.62 2.68 1.60
N ASP A 30 -4.83 2.77 1.07
CA ASP A 30 -6.09 2.88 1.82
C ASP A 30 -7.09 1.82 1.31
N PRO A 31 -6.81 0.52 1.53
CA PRO A 31 -7.75 -0.54 1.21
C PRO A 31 -8.90 -0.58 2.24
N PRO A 32 -10.03 -1.25 1.93
CA PRO A 32 -11.08 -1.52 2.91
C PRO A 32 -10.53 -2.12 4.21
N TYR A 33 -11.14 -1.80 5.36
CA TYR A 33 -10.64 -2.24 6.67
C TYR A 33 -10.61 -3.76 6.86
N ASP A 34 -11.36 -4.53 6.07
CA ASP A 34 -11.33 -6.01 6.05
C ASP A 34 -10.27 -6.60 5.10
N PHE A 35 -9.33 -5.78 4.63
CA PHE A 35 -8.23 -6.22 3.79
C PHE A 35 -7.13 -6.91 4.61
N ASP A 36 -6.96 -8.21 4.37
CA ASP A 36 -5.96 -9.05 5.04
C ASP A 36 -4.68 -9.31 4.20
N GLY A 37 -4.59 -8.75 2.99
CA GLY A 37 -3.51 -9.02 2.03
C GLY A 37 -2.26 -8.14 2.18
N TRP A 38 -1.98 -7.63 3.38
CA TRP A 38 -0.92 -6.64 3.62
C TRP A 38 0.49 -7.16 3.32
N ASP A 39 0.82 -8.38 3.73
CA ASP A 39 2.15 -8.96 3.55
C ASP A 39 2.52 -9.05 2.06
N ASP A 40 1.62 -9.59 1.23
CA ASP A 40 1.83 -9.73 -0.22
C ASP A 40 1.90 -8.38 -0.94
N LEU A 41 1.08 -7.41 -0.51
CA LEU A 41 1.08 -6.05 -1.04
C LEU A 41 2.39 -5.32 -0.74
N LEU A 42 2.86 -5.38 0.51
CA LEU A 42 4.11 -4.75 0.93
C LEU A 42 5.33 -5.43 0.30
N ALA A 43 5.34 -6.75 0.16
CA ALA A 43 6.42 -7.48 -0.53
C ALA A 43 6.48 -7.13 -2.03
N THR A 44 5.33 -6.96 -2.68
CA THR A 44 5.27 -6.52 -4.08
C THR A 44 5.82 -5.10 -4.24
N LEU A 45 5.45 -4.18 -3.33
CA LEU A 45 5.95 -2.81 -3.33
C LEU A 45 7.44 -2.73 -3.00
N GLU A 46 7.95 -3.56 -2.11
CA GLU A 46 9.37 -3.59 -1.76
C GLU A 46 10.21 -3.87 -3.00
N GLY A 47 9.82 -4.85 -3.82
CA GLY A 47 10.48 -5.18 -5.08
C GLY A 47 10.37 -4.10 -6.17
N LEU A 48 9.29 -3.31 -6.16
CA LEU A 48 9.09 -2.20 -7.10
C LEU A 48 9.84 -0.92 -6.67
N MET A 49 9.89 -0.67 -5.37
CA MET A 49 10.44 0.56 -4.78
C MET A 49 11.92 0.44 -4.41
N THR A 50 12.54 -0.75 -4.43
CA THR A 50 13.96 -0.93 -4.07
C THR A 50 14.94 -0.03 -4.83
N LYS A 51 14.52 0.48 -6.01
CA LYS A 51 15.33 1.33 -6.87
C LYS A 51 15.20 2.83 -6.55
N PHE A 52 14.27 3.23 -5.67
CA PHE A 52 13.90 4.63 -5.41
C PHE A 52 13.59 4.87 -3.93
N LYS A 53 13.96 6.04 -3.40
CA LYS A 53 13.66 6.41 -2.00
C LYS A 53 12.23 6.96 -1.87
N GLY A 54 11.24 6.15 -2.23
CA GLY A 54 9.83 6.54 -2.13
C GLY A 54 9.26 6.25 -0.74
N VAL A 55 8.15 6.92 -0.41
CA VAL A 55 7.42 6.76 0.85
C VAL A 55 6.12 5.98 0.61
N VAL A 56 5.77 5.07 1.51
CA VAL A 56 4.47 4.39 1.52
C VAL A 56 3.70 4.84 2.75
N VAL A 57 2.48 5.33 2.55
CA VAL A 57 1.55 5.66 3.63
C VAL A 57 0.49 4.58 3.68
N VAL A 58 0.28 4.03 4.86
CA VAL A 58 -0.66 2.93 5.12
C VAL A 58 -1.76 3.43 6.03
N GLU A 59 -3.01 3.31 5.59
CA GLU A 59 -4.19 3.40 6.43
C GLU A 59 -4.77 2.00 6.64
N SER A 60 -4.94 1.61 7.91
CA SER A 60 -5.47 0.30 8.32
C SER A 60 -6.16 0.44 9.67
N ASP A 61 -7.07 -0.48 9.98
CA ASP A 61 -7.78 -0.55 11.27
C ASP A 61 -6.94 -1.24 12.37
N HIS A 62 -6.00 -2.10 11.95
CA HIS A 62 -5.05 -2.80 12.80
C HIS A 62 -3.61 -2.29 12.57
N GLU A 63 -2.66 -2.84 13.31
CA GLU A 63 -1.24 -2.54 13.08
C GLU A 63 -0.73 -3.48 12.00
N VAL A 64 -0.21 -2.91 10.91
CA VAL A 64 0.35 -3.67 9.79
C VAL A 64 1.81 -4.02 10.09
N ASP A 65 2.14 -5.31 10.02
CA ASP A 65 3.53 -5.75 10.10
C ASP A 65 4.24 -5.42 8.78
N THR A 66 5.23 -4.52 8.85
CA THR A 66 5.99 -4.12 7.68
C THR A 66 7.22 -4.99 7.43
N GLY A 67 7.50 -5.97 8.30
CA GLY A 67 8.71 -6.77 8.24
C GLY A 67 10.01 -5.94 8.32
N THR A 68 11.12 -6.50 7.82
CA THR A 68 12.45 -5.86 7.86
C THR A 68 12.80 -5.03 6.62
N GLY A 69 11.97 -5.09 5.58
CA GLY A 69 12.20 -4.41 4.29
C GLY A 69 11.85 -2.92 4.30
N TRP A 70 11.13 -2.47 5.32
CA TRP A 70 10.58 -1.12 5.42
C TRP A 70 11.06 -0.41 6.68
N HIS A 71 11.23 0.90 6.58
CA HIS A 71 11.45 1.77 7.72
C HIS A 71 10.17 2.54 8.03
N VAL A 72 9.67 2.45 9.27
CA VAL A 72 8.48 3.18 9.71
C VAL A 72 8.88 4.56 10.21
N ASP A 73 8.68 5.58 9.38
CA ASP A 73 8.98 6.98 9.75
C ASP A 73 7.97 7.55 10.77
N SER A 74 6.70 7.15 10.68
CA SER A 74 5.63 7.64 11.53
C SER A 74 4.50 6.60 11.64
N SER A 75 4.01 6.39 12.86
CA SER A 75 2.78 5.64 13.12
C SER A 75 1.86 6.47 14.01
N ARG A 76 0.59 6.56 13.64
CA ARG A 76 -0.43 7.26 14.42
C ARG A 76 -1.69 6.41 14.50
N ARG A 77 -2.14 6.14 15.72
CA ARG A 77 -3.43 5.51 15.96
C ARG A 77 -4.52 6.58 16.09
N GLY A 78 -5.51 6.52 15.21
CA GLY A 78 -6.72 7.34 15.31
C GLY A 78 -7.60 6.90 16.48
N PRO A 79 -8.58 7.74 16.89
CA PRO A 79 -9.58 7.33 17.88
C PRO A 79 -10.31 6.07 17.40
N ARG A 80 -10.45 5.07 18.28
CA ARG A 80 -11.33 3.93 17.99
C ARG A 80 -12.77 4.44 17.92
N VAL A 81 -13.36 4.39 16.73
CA VAL A 81 -14.78 4.69 16.54
C VAL A 81 -15.60 3.44 16.89
N PRO A 82 -16.56 3.50 17.83
CA PRO A 82 -17.26 2.32 18.32
C PRO A 82 -18.51 2.03 17.48
N TRP A 83 -18.37 1.60 16.24
CA TRP A 83 -19.50 1.13 15.43
C TRP A 83 -19.04 0.27 14.26
#